data_AF-A0A969PLU9-F1
#
_entry.id   AF-A0A969PLU9-F1
#
_cell.length_a   1.000
_cell.length_b   1.000
_cell.length_c   1.000
_cell.angle_alpha   90.00
_cell.angle_beta   90.00
_cell.angle_gamma   90.00
#
_symmetry.space_group_name_H-M   'P 1'
#
loop_
_entity.id
_entity.type
_entity.pdbx_description
1 polymer ?
#
loop_
_entity_poly.entity_id
_entity_poly.type
_entity_poly.pdbx_seq_one_letter_code
_entity_poly.pdbx_strand_id
1 'polypeptide(L)'
;MTKHDSWVYLVPQSPFEAIANWFPNGFPVRDPWPAVMMGDSSIWQVDLERLATSQVWAFAEIFAINRKLTRDEILDGIQQSNFIGIDDCWVDRLDVGPEGMQRTLELANFLEVHPEYTPDQWQEFMADQQRRWIDGNEQPPPMPQTIDEVDPRLRTPEIEAAIEHQQVKQMLHDKGYSVFDVMMGYARADIESILGTDSGWELNFEAKDFEVKGDFTES
;
A
#
# COMPACT_ATOMS: atom_id res chain seq x y z
N MET A 1 1.47 -13.08 8.09
CA MET A 1 1.37 -12.03 7.05
C MET A 1 -0.06 -12.02 6.58
N THR A 2 -0.71 -10.85 6.64
CA THR A 2 -2.00 -10.62 6.00
C THR A 2 -1.77 -10.75 4.50
N LYS A 3 -2.69 -11.39 3.78
CA LYS A 3 -2.57 -11.49 2.32
C LYS A 3 -2.65 -10.12 1.63
N HIS A 4 -3.40 -9.22 2.26
CA HIS A 4 -3.70 -7.89 1.78
C HIS A 4 -2.65 -6.88 2.24
N ASP A 5 -1.57 -6.83 1.48
CA ASP A 5 -0.47 -5.89 1.68
C ASP A 5 -0.59 -4.73 0.70
N SER A 6 -1.71 -4.01 0.76
CA SER A 6 -1.93 -2.80 -0.04
C SER A 6 -2.15 -1.58 0.86
N TRP A 7 -1.68 -0.42 0.40
CA TRP A 7 -1.79 0.86 1.11
C TRP A 7 -2.16 1.97 0.15
N VAL A 8 -3.10 2.81 0.56
CA VAL A 8 -3.42 4.07 -0.15
C VAL A 8 -2.80 5.25 0.58
N TYR A 9 -2.26 6.18 -0.19
CA TYR A 9 -1.81 7.49 0.29
C TYR A 9 -2.77 8.52 -0.25
N LEU A 10 -3.07 9.51 0.57
CA LEU A 10 -4.17 10.44 0.31
C LEU A 10 -3.65 11.79 -0.15
N VAL A 11 -4.43 12.44 -1.00
CA VAL A 11 -4.15 13.82 -1.42
C VAL A 11 -4.16 14.77 -0.20
N PRO A 12 -3.37 15.86 -0.22
CA PRO A 12 -3.45 16.90 0.81
C PRO A 12 -4.89 17.43 0.95
N GLN A 13 -5.27 17.87 2.15
CA GLN A 13 -6.62 18.38 2.45
C GLN A 13 -7.75 17.34 2.34
N SER A 14 -7.43 16.05 2.27
CA SER A 14 -8.45 15.01 2.42
C SER A 14 -9.11 15.07 3.81
N PRO A 15 -10.35 14.58 3.97
CA PRO A 15 -11.01 14.51 5.28
C PRO A 15 -10.23 13.69 6.33
N PHE A 16 -9.27 12.89 5.89
CA PHE A 16 -8.44 12.02 6.72
C PHE A 16 -7.10 12.64 7.13
N GLU A 17 -6.81 13.87 6.70
CA GLU A 17 -5.57 14.58 7.05
C GLU A 17 -5.36 14.66 8.57
N ALA A 18 -6.45 14.83 9.34
CA ALA A 18 -6.42 14.87 10.80
C ALA A 18 -5.90 13.59 11.47
N ILE A 19 -5.94 12.45 10.76
CA ILE A 19 -5.51 11.15 11.27
C ILE A 19 -4.34 10.57 10.47
N ALA A 20 -3.84 11.27 9.45
CA ALA A 20 -2.80 10.77 8.54
C ALA A 20 -1.50 10.39 9.29
N ASN A 21 -1.17 11.10 10.36
CA ASN A 21 -0.01 10.79 11.21
C ASN A 21 -0.13 9.45 11.95
N TRP A 22 -1.31 8.84 12.02
CA TRP A 22 -1.52 7.51 12.60
C TRP A 22 -1.30 6.40 11.57
N PHE A 23 -1.05 6.77 10.31
CA PHE A 23 -0.85 5.88 9.16
C PHE A 23 0.46 6.23 8.45
N PRO A 24 1.63 6.08 9.11
CA PRO A 24 2.92 6.49 8.54
C PRO A 24 3.28 5.75 7.24
N ASN A 25 2.74 4.55 7.05
CA ASN A 25 2.95 3.73 5.84
C ASN A 25 1.78 3.83 4.84
N GLY A 26 0.91 4.84 4.99
CA GLY A 26 -0.36 4.89 4.27
C GLY A 26 -1.48 4.11 4.97
N PHE A 27 -2.70 4.26 4.46
CA PHE A 27 -3.89 3.62 5.00
C PHE A 27 -3.99 2.19 4.48
N PRO A 28 -4.02 1.16 5.34
CA PRO A 28 -4.07 -0.22 4.90
C PRO A 28 -5.42 -0.50 4.25
N VAL A 29 -5.39 -0.98 3.01
CA VAL A 29 -6.59 -1.36 2.26
C VAL A 29 -6.53 -2.83 1.92
N ARG A 30 -7.70 -3.43 1.76
CA ARG A 30 -7.79 -4.73 1.09
C ARG A 30 -7.28 -4.58 -0.33
N ASP A 31 -6.75 -5.67 -0.87
CA ASP A 31 -6.14 -5.61 -2.18
C ASP A 31 -7.10 -5.02 -3.21
N PRO A 32 -6.57 -4.16 -4.08
CA PRO A 32 -7.32 -3.18 -4.85
C PRO A 32 -8.31 -3.78 -5.83
N TRP A 33 -8.18 -5.08 -6.09
CA TRP A 33 -8.98 -5.79 -7.06
C TRP A 33 -9.87 -6.83 -6.36
N PRO A 34 -11.09 -7.06 -6.87
CA PRO A 34 -11.88 -6.00 -7.49
C PRO A 34 -12.06 -4.83 -6.53
N ALA A 35 -11.95 -3.61 -7.05
CA ALA A 35 -12.32 -2.41 -6.29
C ALA A 35 -13.81 -2.51 -5.92
N VAL A 36 -14.15 -2.18 -4.67
CA VAL A 36 -15.54 -2.23 -4.23
C VAL A 36 -16.28 -1.07 -4.89
N MET A 37 -17.20 -1.39 -5.79
CA MET A 37 -18.04 -0.38 -6.44
C MET A 37 -19.26 -0.08 -5.56
N MET A 38 -19.49 1.20 -5.26
CA MET A 38 -20.73 1.69 -4.67
C MET A 38 -21.36 2.73 -5.59
N GLY A 39 -22.37 2.30 -6.36
CA GLY A 39 -22.94 3.12 -7.43
C GLY A 39 -21.89 3.39 -8.51
N ASP A 40 -21.69 4.66 -8.83
CA ASP A 40 -20.72 5.10 -9.84
C ASP A 40 -19.32 5.40 -9.25
N SER A 41 -19.12 5.15 -7.95
CA SER A 41 -17.85 5.42 -7.25
C SER A 41 -17.10 4.14 -6.93
N SER A 42 -15.80 4.13 -7.22
CA SER A 42 -14.84 3.15 -6.70
C SER A 42 -14.47 3.51 -5.27
N ILE A 43 -14.53 2.53 -4.39
CA ILE A 43 -14.19 2.68 -2.97
C ILE A 43 -13.07 1.71 -2.62
N TRP A 44 -12.04 2.26 -2.00
CA TRP A 44 -10.94 1.51 -1.41
C TRP A 44 -11.35 1.00 -0.03
N GLN A 45 -11.58 -0.30 0.10
CA GLN A 45 -11.98 -0.90 1.37
C GLN A 45 -10.78 -0.93 2.32
N VAL A 46 -10.89 -0.26 3.46
CA VAL A 46 -9.89 -0.29 4.52
C VAL A 46 -9.85 -1.68 5.16
N ASP A 47 -8.65 -2.20 5.37
CA ASP A 47 -8.47 -3.49 6.04
C ASP A 47 -8.57 -3.33 7.56
N LEU A 48 -9.78 -3.56 8.08
CA LEU A 48 -10.10 -3.42 9.50
C LEU A 48 -9.30 -4.36 10.40
N GLU A 49 -8.82 -5.50 9.88
CA GLU A 49 -8.02 -6.47 10.65
C GLU A 49 -6.62 -5.92 10.96
N ARG A 50 -6.16 -4.95 10.18
CA ARG A 50 -4.86 -4.30 10.32
C ARG A 50 -4.91 -3.01 11.15
N LEU A 51 -6.10 -2.60 11.58
CA LEU A 51 -6.30 -1.39 12.37
C LEU A 51 -6.26 -1.66 13.87
N ALA A 52 -5.58 -0.77 14.60
CA ALA A 52 -5.77 -0.65 16.04
C ALA A 52 -7.16 -0.07 16.35
N THR A 53 -7.70 -0.37 17.53
CA THR A 53 -9.01 0.16 17.96
C THR A 53 -9.08 1.69 17.89
N SER A 54 -7.98 2.39 18.24
CA SER A 54 -7.90 3.84 18.14
C SER A 54 -8.08 4.33 16.70
N GLN A 55 -7.44 3.67 15.73
CA GLN A 55 -7.56 4.01 14.31
C GLN A 55 -8.99 3.82 13.80
N VAL A 56 -9.68 2.74 14.22
CA VAL A 56 -11.10 2.52 13.89
C VAL A 56 -11.98 3.65 14.44
N TRP A 57 -11.75 4.07 15.68
CA TRP A 57 -12.50 5.16 16.29
C TRP A 57 -12.28 6.49 15.57
N ALA A 58 -11.06 6.76 15.14
CA ALA A 58 -10.73 7.99 14.42
C ALA A 58 -11.39 8.05 13.04
N PHE A 59 -11.46 6.93 12.33
CA PHE A 59 -12.29 6.81 11.13
C PHE A 59 -13.75 7.14 11.44
N ALA A 60 -14.32 6.52 12.49
CA ALA A 60 -15.72 6.74 12.86
C ALA A 60 -16.02 8.21 13.20
N GLU A 61 -15.09 8.92 13.84
CA GLU A 61 -15.21 10.36 14.13
C GLU A 61 -15.25 11.21 12.87
N ILE A 62 -14.36 10.94 11.90
CA ILE A 62 -14.36 11.63 10.61
C ILE A 62 -15.67 11.41 9.86
N PHE A 63 -16.13 10.16 9.77
CA PHE A 63 -17.39 9.85 9.09
C PHE A 63 -18.60 10.46 9.80
N ALA A 64 -18.62 10.48 11.14
CA ALA A 64 -19.67 11.11 11.93
C ALA A 64 -19.79 12.61 11.58
N ILE A 65 -18.67 13.32 11.52
CA ILE A 65 -18.62 14.74 11.12
C ILE A 65 -19.15 14.93 9.69
N ASN A 66 -18.62 14.16 8.73
CA ASN A 66 -18.96 14.31 7.32
C ASN A 66 -20.41 13.93 6.99
N ARG A 67 -20.95 12.92 7.69
CA ARG A 67 -22.31 12.39 7.45
C ARG A 67 -23.36 12.95 8.38
N LYS A 68 -22.99 13.83 9.32
CA LYS A 68 -23.88 14.38 10.36
C LYS A 68 -24.57 13.29 11.18
N LEU A 69 -23.82 12.23 11.48
CA LEU A 69 -24.25 11.10 12.30
C LEU A 69 -23.50 11.13 13.64
N THR A 70 -23.97 10.36 14.62
CA THR A 70 -23.21 10.14 15.84
C THR A 70 -22.10 9.12 15.60
N ARG A 71 -21.02 9.20 16.38
CA ARG A 71 -19.92 8.23 16.31
C ARG A 71 -20.40 6.81 16.58
N ASP A 72 -21.33 6.65 17.53
CA ASP A 72 -21.85 5.33 17.92
C ASP A 72 -22.66 4.70 16.77
N GLU A 73 -23.47 5.48 16.04
CA GLU A 73 -24.18 4.99 14.84
C GLU A 73 -23.21 4.52 13.75
N ILE A 74 -22.09 5.22 13.57
CA ILE A 74 -21.05 4.81 12.60
C ILE A 74 -20.36 3.53 13.06
N LEU A 75 -19.98 3.43 14.34
CA LEU A 75 -19.34 2.24 14.90
C LEU A 75 -20.25 1.02 14.80
N ASP A 76 -21.54 1.16 15.13
CA ASP A 76 -22.53 0.11 14.96
C ASP A 76 -22.64 -0.33 13.48
N GLY A 77 -22.64 0.64 12.56
CA GLY A 77 -22.64 0.37 11.12
C GLY A 77 -21.39 -0.38 10.65
N ILE A 78 -20.20 0.01 11.11
CA ILE A 78 -18.94 -0.67 10.82
C ILE A 78 -18.97 -2.10 11.39
N GLN A 79 -19.46 -2.29 12.62
CA GLN A 79 -19.56 -3.61 13.24
C GLN A 79 -20.53 -4.54 12.49
N GLN A 80 -21.63 -4.00 11.96
CA GLN A 80 -22.62 -4.78 11.20
C GLN A 80 -22.15 -5.13 9.79
N SER A 81 -21.46 -4.21 9.12
CA SER A 81 -21.05 -4.36 7.72
C SER A 81 -19.62 -4.89 7.53
N ASN A 82 -18.79 -4.80 8.56
CA ASN A 82 -17.35 -5.01 8.51
C ASN A 82 -16.68 -4.19 7.39
N PHE A 83 -17.13 -2.95 7.20
CA PHE A 83 -16.73 -2.11 6.07
C PHE A 83 -16.40 -0.67 6.48
N ILE A 84 -15.23 -0.21 6.06
CA ILE A 84 -14.86 1.21 5.97
C ILE A 84 -14.27 1.42 4.59
N GLY A 85 -14.63 2.53 3.95
CA GLY A 85 -14.23 2.85 2.59
C GLY A 85 -13.62 4.23 2.46
N ILE A 86 -12.58 4.37 1.64
CA ILE A 86 -12.01 5.65 1.21
C ILE A 86 -12.39 5.84 -0.25
N ASP A 87 -13.02 6.98 -0.57
CA ASP A 87 -13.38 7.29 -1.96
C ASP A 87 -12.11 7.54 -2.79
N ASP A 88 -12.12 7.05 -4.03
CA ASP A 88 -11.00 7.15 -4.97
C ASP A 88 -10.52 8.59 -5.22
N CYS A 89 -11.43 9.56 -5.14
CA CYS A 89 -11.09 10.99 -5.32
C CYS A 89 -10.15 11.54 -4.24
N TRP A 90 -9.98 10.83 -3.11
CA TRP A 90 -9.05 11.20 -2.05
C TRP A 90 -7.71 10.46 -2.14
N VAL A 91 -7.57 9.49 -3.04
CA VAL A 91 -6.35 8.70 -3.19
C VAL A 91 -5.41 9.37 -4.18
N ASP A 92 -4.17 9.60 -3.73
CA ASP A 92 -3.07 10.14 -4.52
C ASP A 92 -2.28 9.02 -5.20
N ARG A 93 -1.93 7.98 -4.43
CA ARG A 93 -1.23 6.81 -4.92
C ARG A 93 -1.60 5.54 -4.16
N LEU A 94 -1.38 4.41 -4.80
CA LEU A 94 -1.58 3.07 -4.28
C LEU A 94 -0.25 2.31 -4.31
N ASP A 95 0.18 1.85 -3.15
CA ASP A 95 1.26 0.87 -3.04
C ASP A 95 0.63 -0.52 -2.93
N VAL A 96 1.02 -1.41 -3.85
CA VAL A 96 0.54 -2.80 -3.88
C VAL A 96 1.64 -3.76 -3.46
N GLY A 97 1.28 -4.73 -2.64
CA GLY A 97 2.14 -5.82 -2.24
C GLY A 97 2.14 -6.97 -3.25
N PRO A 98 2.76 -8.11 -2.88
CA PRO A 98 2.87 -9.29 -3.72
C PRO A 98 1.55 -9.74 -4.37
N GLU A 99 0.46 -9.81 -3.60
CA GLU A 99 -0.85 -10.23 -4.10
C GLU A 99 -1.40 -9.24 -5.11
N GLY A 100 -1.43 -7.94 -4.78
CA GLY A 100 -1.90 -6.91 -5.70
C GLY A 100 -1.13 -6.89 -7.02
N MET A 101 0.20 -7.03 -6.98
CA MET A 101 1.03 -7.11 -8.18
C MET A 101 0.69 -8.34 -9.05
N GLN A 102 0.61 -9.52 -8.44
CA GLN A 102 0.28 -10.76 -9.15
C GLN A 102 -1.11 -10.68 -9.81
N ARG A 103 -2.09 -10.11 -9.11
CA ARG A 103 -3.47 -10.00 -9.61
C ARG A 103 -3.60 -8.97 -10.73
N THR A 104 -2.84 -7.88 -10.67
CA THR A 104 -2.74 -6.93 -11.78
C THR A 104 -2.11 -7.57 -13.02
N LEU A 105 -1.08 -8.42 -12.84
CA LEU A 105 -0.49 -9.19 -13.94
C LEU A 105 -1.50 -10.19 -14.54
N GLU A 106 -2.24 -10.90 -13.70
CA GLU A 106 -3.30 -11.82 -14.14
C GLU A 106 -4.40 -11.09 -14.92
N LEU A 107 -4.79 -9.87 -14.49
CA LEU A 107 -5.73 -9.02 -15.22
C LEU A 107 -5.15 -8.58 -16.57
N ALA A 108 -3.90 -8.13 -16.61
CA ALA A 108 -3.23 -7.75 -17.87
C ALA A 108 -3.18 -8.91 -18.86
N ASN A 109 -2.85 -10.13 -18.38
CA ASN A 109 -2.87 -11.35 -19.18
C ASN A 109 -4.28 -11.69 -19.68
N PHE A 110 -5.30 -11.57 -18.82
CA PHE A 110 -6.69 -11.80 -19.21
C PHE A 110 -7.12 -10.85 -20.34
N LEU A 111 -6.83 -9.54 -20.21
CA LEU A 111 -7.19 -8.54 -21.21
C LEU A 111 -6.41 -8.70 -22.53
N GLU A 112 -5.18 -9.22 -22.48
CA GLU A 112 -4.41 -9.53 -23.70
C GLU A 112 -4.99 -10.75 -24.44
N VAL A 113 -5.40 -11.79 -23.72
CA VAL A 113 -6.02 -12.99 -24.30
C VAL A 113 -7.46 -12.72 -24.74
N HIS A 114 -8.17 -11.85 -24.03
CA HIS A 114 -9.58 -11.52 -24.23
C HIS A 114 -9.81 -10.01 -24.37
N PRO A 115 -9.33 -9.38 -25.46
CA PRO A 115 -9.49 -7.93 -25.66
C PRO A 115 -10.96 -7.49 -25.79
N GLU A 116 -11.84 -8.40 -26.24
CA GLU A 116 -13.29 -8.23 -26.25
C GLU A 116 -13.93 -9.38 -25.46
N TYR A 117 -13.77 -9.37 -24.14
CA TYR A 117 -14.30 -10.41 -23.26
C TYR A 117 -15.84 -10.38 -23.19
N THR A 118 -16.45 -11.56 -23.06
CA THR A 118 -17.89 -11.71 -22.78
C THR A 118 -18.16 -11.54 -21.28
N PRO A 119 -19.41 -11.23 -20.87
CA PRO A 119 -19.79 -11.23 -19.46
C PRO A 119 -19.47 -12.55 -18.73
N ASP A 120 -19.64 -13.69 -19.41
CA ASP A 120 -19.33 -15.01 -18.83
C ASP A 120 -17.82 -15.19 -18.61
N GLN A 121 -16.98 -14.77 -19.56
CA GLN A 121 -15.52 -14.81 -19.41
C GLN A 121 -15.05 -13.92 -18.26
N TRP A 122 -15.64 -12.73 -18.14
CA TRP A 122 -15.37 -11.83 -17.02
C TRP A 122 -15.77 -12.46 -15.69
N GLN A 123 -16.97 -13.05 -15.63
CA GLN A 123 -17.47 -13.69 -14.42
C GLN A 123 -16.61 -14.89 -14.01
N GLU A 124 -16.15 -15.69 -14.96
CA GLU A 124 -15.25 -16.81 -14.71
C GLU A 124 -13.89 -16.34 -14.16
N PHE A 125 -13.29 -15.32 -14.79
CA PHE A 125 -12.08 -14.68 -14.30
C PHE A 125 -12.25 -14.16 -12.86
N MET A 126 -13.33 -13.41 -12.60
CA MET A 126 -13.61 -12.85 -11.27
C MET A 126 -13.88 -13.94 -10.22
N ALA A 127 -14.57 -15.02 -10.58
CA ALA A 127 -14.82 -16.14 -9.68
C ALA A 127 -13.52 -16.88 -9.32
N ASP A 128 -12.60 -17.04 -10.27
CA ASP A 128 -11.29 -17.61 -10.02
C ASP A 128 -10.44 -16.73 -9.09
N GLN A 129 -10.43 -15.41 -9.31
CA GLN A 129 -9.78 -14.44 -8.44
C GLN A 129 -10.29 -14.54 -6.99
N GLN A 130 -11.61 -14.54 -6.81
CA GLN A 130 -12.25 -14.67 -5.51
C GLN A 130 -11.84 -15.99 -4.81
N ARG A 131 -11.90 -17.11 -5.54
CA ARG A 131 -11.63 -18.44 -5.01
C ARG A 131 -10.17 -18.63 -4.58
N ARG A 132 -9.19 -18.12 -5.34
CA ARG A 132 -7.76 -18.32 -5.03
C ARG A 132 -7.25 -17.33 -3.99
N TRP A 133 -7.51 -16.05 -4.23
CA TRP A 133 -6.90 -14.95 -3.48
C TRP A 133 -7.69 -14.61 -2.21
N ILE A 134 -9.00 -14.42 -2.35
CA ILE A 134 -9.85 -13.95 -1.24
C ILE A 134 -10.23 -15.11 -0.31
N ASP A 135 -10.96 -16.11 -0.84
CA ASP A 135 -11.47 -17.23 -0.05
C ASP A 135 -10.43 -18.34 0.15
N GLY A 136 -9.49 -18.45 -0.79
CA GLY A 136 -8.47 -19.51 -0.84
C GLY A 136 -7.31 -19.27 0.12
N ASN A 137 -6.15 -19.83 -0.17
CA ASN A 137 -4.90 -19.58 0.58
C ASN A 137 -3.68 -19.50 -0.32
N GLU A 138 -3.88 -19.16 -1.59
CA GLU A 138 -2.80 -19.01 -2.55
C GLU A 138 -1.77 -17.99 -2.06
N GLN A 139 -0.50 -18.28 -2.30
CA GLN A 139 0.60 -17.41 -1.92
C GLN A 139 1.15 -16.75 -3.18
N PRO A 140 1.18 -15.41 -3.25
CA PRO A 140 1.74 -14.73 -4.41
C PRO A 140 3.25 -14.95 -4.48
N PRO A 141 3.85 -14.86 -5.69
CA PRO A 141 5.30 -14.79 -5.82
C PRO A 141 5.83 -13.54 -5.09
N PRO A 142 7.11 -13.53 -4.67
CA PRO A 142 7.71 -12.36 -4.05
C PRO A 142 7.71 -11.16 -5.01
N MET A 143 7.72 -9.95 -4.46
CA MET A 143 7.82 -8.73 -5.26
C MET A 143 9.10 -8.73 -6.11
N PRO A 144 9.04 -8.22 -7.35
CA PRO A 144 10.20 -7.97 -8.18
C PRO A 144 11.27 -7.17 -7.43
N GLN A 145 12.53 -7.59 -7.52
CA GLN A 145 13.66 -6.89 -6.90
C GLN A 145 14.30 -5.87 -7.82
N THR A 146 14.00 -5.95 -9.12
CA THR A 146 14.51 -5.06 -10.16
C THR A 146 13.39 -4.68 -11.12
N ILE A 147 13.49 -3.53 -11.78
CA ILE A 147 12.50 -3.12 -12.77
C ILE A 147 12.44 -4.08 -13.97
N ASP A 148 13.54 -4.79 -14.24
CA ASP A 148 13.61 -5.79 -15.32
C ASP A 148 12.80 -7.05 -15.03
N GLU A 149 12.55 -7.36 -13.76
CA GLU A 149 11.66 -8.44 -13.33
C GLU A 149 10.17 -8.05 -13.43
N VAL A 150 9.84 -6.76 -13.58
CA VAL A 150 8.47 -6.29 -13.77
C VAL A 150 8.04 -6.48 -15.22
N ASP A 151 6.82 -7.03 -15.42
CA ASP A 151 6.21 -7.15 -16.74
C ASP A 151 6.21 -5.77 -17.43
N PRO A 152 6.71 -5.65 -18.68
CA PRO A 152 6.82 -4.37 -19.38
C PRO A 152 5.52 -3.55 -19.45
N ARG A 153 4.35 -4.19 -19.42
CA ARG A 153 3.04 -3.52 -19.45
C ARG A 153 2.68 -2.86 -18.12
N LEU A 154 3.30 -3.31 -17.04
CA LEU A 154 3.09 -2.81 -15.68
C LEU A 154 4.19 -1.85 -15.24
N ARG A 155 5.22 -1.62 -16.05
CA ARG A 155 6.30 -0.69 -15.71
C ARG A 155 5.78 0.74 -15.72
N THR A 156 5.87 1.40 -14.57
CA THR A 156 5.62 2.82 -14.43
C THR A 156 6.80 3.48 -13.69
N PRO A 157 7.01 4.81 -13.87
CA PRO A 157 8.04 5.54 -13.13
C PRO A 157 7.91 5.39 -11.60
N GLU A 158 6.68 5.27 -11.10
CA GLU A 158 6.39 5.13 -9.68
C GLU A 158 6.85 3.76 -9.14
N ILE A 159 6.64 2.69 -9.91
CA ILE A 159 7.11 1.33 -9.56
C ILE A 159 8.63 1.27 -9.61
N GLU A 160 9.25 1.90 -10.61
CA GLU A 160 10.71 2.00 -10.72
C GLU A 160 11.29 2.72 -9.49
N ALA A 161 10.77 3.90 -9.14
CA ALA A 161 11.19 4.64 -7.96
C ALA A 161 10.96 3.86 -6.65
N ALA A 162 9.87 3.11 -6.52
CA ALA A 162 9.60 2.28 -5.36
C ALA A 162 10.63 1.13 -5.21
N ILE A 163 10.96 0.45 -6.31
CA ILE A 163 11.99 -0.61 -6.34
C ILE A 163 13.36 -0.02 -5.98
N GLU A 164 13.73 1.11 -6.58
CA GLU A 164 15.00 1.79 -6.30
C GLU A 164 15.11 2.23 -4.83
N HIS A 165 14.05 2.80 -4.26
CA HIS A 165 14.00 3.15 -2.84
C HIS A 165 14.16 1.93 -1.94
N GLN A 166 13.51 0.81 -2.28
CA GLN A 166 13.66 -0.45 -1.55
C GLN A 166 15.11 -0.98 -1.63
N GLN A 167 15.73 -0.92 -2.80
CA GLN A 167 17.14 -1.30 -2.99
C GLN A 167 18.08 -0.43 -2.15
N VAL A 168 17.83 0.88 -2.09
CA VAL A 168 18.60 1.79 -1.21
C VAL A 168 18.45 1.39 0.25
N LYS A 169 17.21 1.18 0.74
CA LYS A 169 16.96 0.77 2.14
C LYS A 169 17.68 -0.54 2.46
N GLN A 170 17.57 -1.54 1.59
CA GLN A 170 18.24 -2.83 1.77
C GLN A 170 19.76 -2.68 1.78
N MET A 171 20.32 -1.91 0.84
CA MET A 171 21.76 -1.63 0.78
C MET A 171 22.27 -0.94 2.05
N LEU A 172 21.53 0.05 2.55
CA LEU A 172 21.91 0.77 3.77
C LEU A 172 21.95 -0.16 4.98
N HIS A 173 20.92 -1.01 5.11
CA HIS A 173 20.86 -2.04 6.14
C HIS A 173 22.02 -3.04 6.02
N ASP A 174 22.26 -3.59 4.83
CA ASP A 174 23.27 -4.64 4.62
C ASP A 174 24.70 -4.14 4.83
N LYS A 175 24.96 -2.87 4.51
CA LYS A 175 26.23 -2.21 4.80
C LYS A 175 26.35 -1.71 6.24
N GLY A 176 25.29 -1.80 7.02
CA GLY A 176 25.25 -1.39 8.42
C GLY A 176 25.36 0.12 8.61
N TYR A 177 24.90 0.91 7.64
CA TYR A 177 24.86 2.36 7.78
C TYR A 177 23.85 2.76 8.86
N SER A 178 24.24 3.67 9.73
CA SER A 178 23.34 4.29 10.70
C SER A 178 22.63 5.51 10.11
N VAL A 179 21.57 5.99 10.78
CA VAL A 179 20.91 7.27 10.45
C VAL A 179 21.94 8.42 10.39
N PHE A 180 22.92 8.42 11.30
CA PHE A 180 23.96 9.45 11.33
C PHE A 180 24.86 9.37 10.09
N ASP A 181 25.19 8.16 9.61
CA ASP A 181 26.01 8.01 8.42
C ASP A 181 25.32 8.53 7.17
N VAL A 182 24.01 8.33 7.09
CA VAL A 182 23.17 8.87 6.01
C VAL A 182 23.09 10.40 6.11
N MET A 183 22.81 10.96 7.29
CA MET A 183 22.71 12.42 7.50
C MET A 183 24.03 13.16 7.26
N MET A 184 25.16 12.55 7.63
CA MET A 184 26.49 13.13 7.41
C MET A 184 26.99 12.94 5.98
N GLY A 185 26.22 12.24 5.13
CA GLY A 185 26.54 12.01 3.73
C GLY A 185 27.56 10.90 3.48
N TYR A 186 27.88 10.07 4.47
CA TYR A 186 28.82 8.94 4.29
C TYR A 186 28.26 7.85 3.38
N ALA A 187 26.94 7.66 3.38
CA ALA A 187 26.28 6.73 2.47
C ALA A 187 26.00 7.31 1.07
N ARG A 188 26.33 8.59 0.81
CA ARG A 188 25.89 9.33 -0.38
C ARG A 188 26.33 8.67 -1.69
N ALA A 189 27.59 8.30 -1.81
CA ALA A 189 28.11 7.68 -3.03
C ALA A 189 27.44 6.33 -3.34
N ASP A 190 27.08 5.57 -2.29
CA ASP A 190 26.37 4.30 -2.44
C ASP A 190 24.91 4.52 -2.84
N ILE A 191 24.24 5.53 -2.26
CA ILE A 191 22.87 5.92 -2.65
C ILE A 191 22.84 6.40 -4.11
N GLU A 192 23.77 7.29 -4.50
CA GLU A 192 23.89 7.82 -5.87
C GLU A 192 24.23 6.73 -6.89
N SER A 193 24.85 5.62 -6.47
CA SER A 193 25.11 4.48 -7.36
C SER A 193 23.86 3.71 -7.76
N ILE A 194 22.77 3.85 -6.98
CA ILE A 194 21.47 3.23 -7.24
C ILE A 194 20.52 4.24 -7.89
N LEU A 195 20.36 5.43 -7.30
CA LEU A 195 19.39 6.44 -7.75
C LEU A 195 19.88 7.36 -8.88
N GLY A 196 21.18 7.34 -9.16
CA GLY A 196 21.84 8.31 -10.04
C GLY A 196 22.23 9.61 -9.33
N THR A 197 23.07 10.43 -9.98
CA THR A 197 23.65 11.65 -9.38
C THR A 197 22.71 12.85 -9.34
N ASP A 198 21.62 12.84 -10.12
CA ASP A 198 20.68 13.96 -10.27
C ASP A 198 19.34 13.73 -9.55
N SER A 199 19.16 12.59 -8.88
CA SER A 199 17.97 12.34 -8.06
C SER A 199 18.00 13.23 -6.84
N GLY A 200 17.05 14.15 -6.68
CA GLY A 200 16.87 14.90 -5.43
C GLY A 200 16.47 13.93 -4.32
N TRP A 201 17.45 13.42 -3.56
CA TRP A 201 17.23 12.44 -2.50
C TRP A 201 16.59 13.09 -1.26
N GLU A 202 15.30 13.40 -1.33
CA GLU A 202 14.46 13.52 -0.13
C GLU A 202 13.98 12.13 0.28
N LEU A 203 14.92 11.26 0.64
CA LEU A 203 14.61 9.97 1.24
C LEU A 203 14.14 10.22 2.67
N ASN A 204 12.83 10.07 2.90
CA ASN A 204 12.27 10.07 4.25
C ASN A 204 12.64 8.77 4.94
N PHE A 205 13.70 8.82 5.73
CA PHE A 205 14.16 7.75 6.59
C PHE A 205 13.38 7.76 7.90
N GLU A 206 12.74 6.65 8.25
CA GLU A 206 12.16 6.48 9.57
C GLU A 206 13.15 5.80 10.51
N ALA A 207 13.09 6.10 11.81
CA ALA A 207 13.96 5.45 12.81
C ALA A 207 13.84 3.91 12.82
N LYS A 208 12.71 3.36 12.36
CA LYS A 208 12.49 1.91 12.20
C LYS A 208 13.29 1.29 11.06
N ASP A 209 13.74 2.08 10.09
CA ASP A 209 14.57 1.63 8.97
C ASP A 209 16.03 1.34 9.40
N PHE A 210 16.38 1.63 10.67
CA PHE A 210 17.72 1.46 11.22
C PHE A 210 17.65 0.71 12.55
N GLU A 211 18.33 -0.44 12.65
CA GLU A 211 18.52 -1.08 13.95
C GLU A 211 19.44 -0.20 14.82
N VAL A 212 18.88 0.34 15.91
CA VAL A 212 19.70 0.90 16.99
C VAL A 212 20.39 -0.27 17.69
N LYS A 213 21.62 -0.60 17.29
CA LYS A 213 22.51 -1.43 18.10
C LYS A 213 23.01 -0.59 19.27
N GLY A 214 22.21 -0.56 20.33
CA GLY A 214 22.56 0.03 21.61
C GLY A 214 21.89 -0.74 22.73
N ASP A 215 22.64 -1.65 23.37
CA ASP A 215 22.34 -2.01 24.75
C ASP A 215 22.49 -0.74 25.59
N PHE A 216 21.39 -0.01 25.77
CA PHE A 216 21.28 0.98 26.84
C PHE A 216 21.06 0.24 28.17
N THR A 217 22.01 -0.61 28.54
CA THR A 217 22.18 -0.96 29.95
C THR A 217 23.05 0.12 30.57
N GLU A 218 22.36 0.95 31.36
CA GLU A 218 22.83 1.95 32.30
C GLU A 218 24.29 1.78 32.79
N SER A 219 25.03 2.90 32.78
CA SER A 219 26.25 3.10 33.58
C SER A 219 26.24 4.49 34.19
#